data_AF-A0AB39QXI9-F1
#
_entry.id   AF-A0AB39QXI9-F1
#
_cell.length_a   1.000
_cell.length_b   1.000
_cell.length_c   1.000
_cell.angle_alpha   90.00
_cell.angle_beta   90.00
_cell.angle_gamma   90.00
#
_symmetry.space_group_name_H-M   'P 1'
#
loop_
_entity.id
_entity.type
_entity.pdbx_description
1 polymer ?
#
loop_
_entity_poly.entity_id
_entity_poly.type
_entity_poly.pdbx_seq_one_letter_code
_entity_poly.pdbx_strand_id
1 'polypeptide(L)' 'MTRFLPSRKLIESAQARRRAVNAPHLVVLVRAGARFERGHLVERPEEAAA' A
#
# COMPACT_ATOMS: atom_id res chain seq x y z
N MET A 1 -25.38 13.67 22.82
CA MET A 1 -24.07 13.02 23.04
C MET A 1 -24.00 11.74 22.24
N THR A 2 -23.34 11.78 21.09
CA THR A 2 -23.30 10.69 20.11
C THR A 2 -22.52 9.50 20.68
N ARG A 3 -23.22 8.41 20.97
CA ARG A 3 -22.68 7.17 21.53
C ARG A 3 -21.56 6.63 20.62
N PHE A 4 -20.36 6.51 21.15
CA PHE A 4 -19.22 5.88 20.49
C PHE A 4 -19.45 4.36 20.47
N LEU A 5 -19.78 3.80 19.32
CA LEU A 5 -19.94 2.35 19.15
C LEU A 5 -18.54 1.71 19.05
N PRO A 6 -18.27 0.59 19.77
CA PRO A 6 -16.95 -0.06 19.86
C PRO A 6 -16.36 -0.49 18.50
N SER A 7 -17.20 -0.55 17.47
CA SER A 7 -16.84 -0.93 16.10
C SER A 7 -16.10 0.18 15.32
N ARG A 8 -16.20 1.45 15.72
CA ARG A 8 -15.68 2.57 14.91
C ARG A 8 -14.15 2.57 14.80
N LYS A 9 -13.45 2.13 15.86
CA LYS A 9 -11.99 2.02 15.86
C LYS A 9 -11.47 0.97 14.87
N LEU A 10 -12.15 -0.19 14.77
CA LEU A 10 -11.76 -1.22 13.80
C LEU A 10 -11.96 -0.75 12.35
N ILE A 11 -13.04 -0.02 12.10
CA ILE A 11 -13.32 0.57 10.77
C ILE A 11 -12.26 1.62 10.43
N GLU A 12 -11.94 2.53 11.36
CA GLU A 12 -10.88 3.54 11.19
C GLU A 12 -9.51 2.89 10.91
N SER A 13 -9.13 1.85 11.67
CA SER A 13 -7.88 1.12 11.46
C SER A 13 -7.85 0.39 10.11
N ALA A 14 -8.95 -0.27 9.71
CA ALA A 14 -9.05 -0.94 8.41
C ALA A 14 -8.94 0.07 7.25
N GLN A 15 -9.57 1.24 7.38
CA GLN A 15 -9.47 2.32 6.39
C GLN A 15 -8.05 2.89 6.32
N ALA A 16 -7.40 3.15 7.46
CA ALA A 16 -6.04 3.65 7.52
C ALA A 16 -5.06 2.66 6.87
N ARG A 17 -5.18 1.37 7.21
CA ARG A 17 -4.38 0.31 6.60
C ARG A 17 -4.62 0.22 5.09
N ARG A 18 -5.88 0.31 4.64
CA ARG A 18 -6.21 0.30 3.20
C ARG A 18 -5.58 1.50 2.46
N ARG A 19 -5.55 2.69 3.07
CA ARG A 19 -4.94 3.88 2.46
C ARG A 19 -3.42 3.77 2.40
N ALA A 20 -2.79 3.20 3.42
CA ALA A 20 -1.35 2.97 3.44
C ALA A 20 -0.92 2.03 2.30
N VAL A 21 -1.64 0.92 2.09
CA VAL A 21 -1.29 -0.05 1.02
C VAL A 21 -1.69 0.39 -0.39
N ASN A 22 -2.64 1.33 -0.53
CA ASN A 22 -3.09 1.87 -1.82
C ASN A 22 -2.67 3.34 -2.00
N ALA A 23 -1.59 3.76 -1.36
CA ALA A 23 -1.14 5.14 -1.45
C ALA A 23 -0.78 5.50 -2.91
N PRO A 24 -1.07 6.73 -3.38
CA PRO A 24 -0.87 7.09 -4.79
C PRO A 24 0.54 6.82 -5.31
N HIS A 25 1.57 7.01 -4.48
CA HIS A 25 2.96 6.76 -4.84
C HIS A 25 3.25 5.27 -5.12
N LEU A 26 2.65 4.33 -4.37
CA LEU A 26 2.78 2.89 -4.64
C LEU A 26 2.04 2.49 -5.93
N VAL A 27 0.86 3.08 -6.16
CA VAL A 27 0.05 2.83 -7.37
C VAL A 27 0.78 3.29 -8.63
N VAL A 28 1.50 4.42 -8.57
CA VAL A 28 2.33 4.91 -9.68
C VAL A 28 3.43 3.89 -10.03
N LEU A 29 4.11 3.32 -9.03
CA LEU A 29 5.17 2.32 -9.25
C LEU A 29 4.63 1.04 -9.92
N VAL A 30 3.51 0.50 -9.43
CA VAL A 30 2.88 -0.68 -10.05
C VAL A 30 2.44 -0.39 -11.49
N ARG A 31 1.89 0.80 -11.74
CA ARG A 31 1.52 1.23 -13.11
C ARG A 31 2.73 1.38 -14.03
N ALA A 32 3.89 1.73 -13.48
CA ALA A 32 5.16 1.79 -14.22
C ALA A 32 5.78 0.40 -14.46
N GLY A 33 5.15 -0.69 -13.99
CA GLY A 33 5.64 -2.06 -14.17
C GLY A 33 6.53 -2.58 -13.04
N ALA A 34 6.63 -1.83 -11.94
CA ALA A 34 7.44 -2.23 -10.79
C ALA A 34 6.84 -3.45 -10.08
N ARG A 35 7.68 -4.45 -9.76
CA ARG A 35 7.25 -5.68 -9.07
C ARG A 35 7.44 -5.54 -7.56
N PHE A 36 6.42 -5.89 -6.79
CA PHE A 36 6.50 -5.95 -5.33
C PHE A 36 6.40 -7.39 -4.84
N GLU A 37 7.29 -7.77 -3.93
CA GLU A 37 7.22 -9.05 -3.21
C GLU A 37 7.13 -8.79 -1.70
N ARG A 38 6.08 -9.33 -1.07
CA ARG A 38 5.81 -9.15 0.37
C ARG A 38 5.75 -7.67 0.82
N GLY A 39 5.39 -6.76 -0.09
CA GLY A 39 5.33 -5.32 0.18
C GLY A 39 6.65 -4.56 -0.04
N HIS A 40 7.72 -5.27 -0.44
CA HIS A 40 8.98 -4.67 -0.82
C HIS A 40 9.06 -4.53 -2.34
N LEU A 41 9.53 -3.38 -2.80
CA LEU A 41 9.86 -3.18 -4.20
C LEU A 41 11.05 -4.09 -4.54
N VAL A 42 10.87 -4.99 -5.51
CA VAL A 42 11.94 -5.82 -6.03
C VAL A 42 12.48 -5.13 -7.27
N GLU A 43 13.67 -4.54 -7.15
CA GLU A 43 14.43 -4.10 -8.31
C GLU A 43 14.79 -5.34 -9.14
N ARG A 44 14.52 -5.31 -10.44
CA ARG A 44 15.12 -6.31 -11.33
C ARG A 44 16.63 -6.05 -11.28
N PRO A 45 17.51 -7.06 -11.13
CA PRO A 45 18.85 -6.89 -11.64
C PRO A 45 18.66 -6.65 -13.13
N GLU A 46 18.75 -5.39 -13.56
CA GLU A 46 19.03 -5.15 -14.95
C GLU A 46 20.32 -5.92 -15.20
N GLU A 47 20.28 -6.89 -16.11
CA GLU A 47 21.48 -7.19 -16.88
C GLU A 47 22.04 -5.82 -17.24
N ALA A 48 23.16 -5.46 -16.62
CA ALA A 48 23.93 -4.30 -17.03
C ALA A 48 24.21 -4.56 -18.51
N ALA A 49 23.39 -3.97 -19.37
CA ALA A 49 23.55 -4.07 -20.79
C ALA A 49 24.96 -3.55 -21.09
N ALA A 50 25.77 -4.44 -21.65
CA ALA A 50 27.14 -4.19 -22.08
C ALA A 50 27.21 -3.04 -23.10
#